data_AF-A0A2A4MQW4-F1
#
_entry.id   AF-A0A2A4MQW4-F1
#
_cell.length_a   1.000
_cell.length_b   1.000
_cell.length_c   1.000
_cell.angle_alpha   90.00
_cell.angle_beta   90.00
_cell.angle_gamma   90.00
#
_symmetry.space_group_name_H-M   'P 1'
#
loop_
_entity.id
_entity.type
_entity.pdbx_description
1 polymer ?
#
loop_
_entity_poly.entity_id
_entity_poly.type
_entity_poly.pdbx_seq_one_letter_code
_entity_poly.pdbx_strand_id
1 'polypeptide(L)'
;MLRTLLSLLLLLITTNLWSATVENVRLSTSEQGTRLVFDLDSKVQYSTFTLANPDRLVIDLKASKQNKTLAMPKLAGTPVRAIRHAQWDKNTLRLVLDLNHAVKY
;
A
#
# COMPACT_ATOMS: atom_id res chain seq x y z
N MET A 1 -42.82 -8.44 18.56
CA MET A 1 -42.33 -7.04 18.53
C MET A 1 -40.87 -6.92 18.96
N LEU A 2 -40.41 -7.56 20.05
CA LEU A 2 -39.00 -7.47 20.48
C LEU A 2 -38.01 -8.05 19.44
N ARG A 3 -38.33 -9.20 18.83
CA ARG A 3 -37.51 -9.81 17.77
C ARG A 3 -37.33 -8.93 16.54
N THR A 4 -38.41 -8.31 16.08
CA THR A 4 -38.38 -7.39 14.92
C THR A 4 -37.61 -6.11 15.23
N LEU A 5 -37.71 -5.61 16.47
CA LEU A 5 -36.93 -4.45 16.93
C LEU A 5 -35.43 -4.76 17.02
N LEU A 6 -35.07 -5.96 17.52
CA LEU A 6 -33.69 -6.41 17.65
C LEU A 6 -33.04 -6.65 16.27
N SER A 7 -33.78 -7.24 15.32
CA SER A 7 -33.32 -7.38 13.94
C SER A 7 -33.08 -6.02 13.28
N LEU A 8 -33.97 -5.04 13.49
CA LEU A 8 -33.81 -3.68 12.96
C LEU A 8 -32.60 -2.96 13.59
N LEU A 9 -32.35 -3.19 14.89
CA LEU A 9 -31.19 -2.64 15.60
C LEU A 9 -29.87 -3.23 15.10
N LEU A 10 -29.82 -4.53 14.80
CA LEU A 10 -28.62 -5.18 14.26
C LEU A 10 -28.25 -4.71 12.84
N LEU A 11 -29.24 -4.36 12.01
CA LEU A 11 -29.01 -3.77 10.69
C LEU A 11 -28.40 -2.37 10.74
N LEU A 12 -28.58 -1.63 11.84
CA LEU A 12 -28.02 -0.28 12.02
C LEU A 12 -26.53 -0.27 12.39
N ILE A 13 -25.93 -1.43 12.71
CA ILE A 13 -24.54 -1.55 13.18
C ILE A 13 -23.57 -1.92 12.03
N THR A 14 -24.02 -1.93 10.78
CA THR A 14 -23.11 -2.21 9.66
C THR A 14 -22.13 -1.06 9.47
N THR A 15 -20.91 -1.19 10.00
CA THR A 15 -19.83 -0.27 9.69
C THR A 15 -19.40 -0.48 8.25
N ASN A 16 -19.34 0.59 7.46
CA ASN A 16 -18.72 0.51 6.15
C ASN A 16 -17.21 0.27 6.36
N LEU A 17 -16.69 -0.88 5.93
CA LEU A 17 -15.25 -1.09 5.78
C LEU A 17 -14.81 -0.40 4.49
N TRP A 18 -14.35 0.85 4.61
CA TRP A 18 -13.74 1.58 3.50
C TRP A 18 -12.34 1.01 3.29
N SER A 19 -12.04 0.64 2.06
CA SER A 19 -10.69 0.23 1.67
C SER A 19 -9.94 1.47 1.22
N ALA A 20 -8.76 1.71 1.78
CA ALA A 20 -7.90 2.79 1.33
C ALA A 20 -7.45 2.53 -0.11
N THR A 21 -7.30 3.61 -0.87
CA THR A 21 -6.84 3.57 -2.26
C THR A 21 -5.50 4.27 -2.37
N VAL A 22 -4.53 3.62 -3.02
CA VAL A 22 -3.32 4.31 -3.49
C VAL A 22 -3.69 5.12 -4.72
N GLU A 23 -3.50 6.43 -4.66
CA GLU A 23 -3.84 7.36 -5.74
C GLU A 23 -2.64 7.67 -6.62
N ASN A 24 -1.49 7.94 -6.02
CA ASN A 24 -0.29 8.36 -6.72
C ASN A 24 0.97 7.76 -6.10
N VAL A 25 2.02 7.67 -6.93
CA VAL A 25 3.37 7.28 -6.51
C VAL A 25 4.33 8.36 -6.96
N ARG A 26 4.96 9.04 -6.00
CA ARG A 26 5.90 10.14 -6.27
C ARG A 26 7.29 9.75 -5.80
N LEU A 27 8.29 10.10 -6.60
CA LEU A 27 9.69 9.89 -6.27
C LEU A 27 10.42 11.23 -6.29
N SER A 28 11.21 11.49 -5.25
CA SER A 28 12.19 12.56 -5.21
C SER A 28 13.55 12.03 -4.78
N THR A 29 14.62 12.63 -5.28
CA THR A 29 15.99 12.28 -4.92
C THR A 29 16.69 13.54 -4.44
N SER A 30 17.46 13.42 -3.36
CA SER A 30 18.36 14.46 -2.84
C SER A 30 19.70 13.84 -2.45
N GLU A 31 20.64 14.67 -1.99
CA GLU A 31 21.92 14.19 -1.42
C GLU A 31 21.73 13.26 -0.22
N GLN A 32 20.60 13.35 0.48
CA GLN A 32 20.29 12.52 1.65
C GLN A 32 19.68 11.16 1.26
N GLY A 33 19.28 10.97 0.00
CA GLY A 33 18.74 9.72 -0.51
C GLY A 33 17.51 9.86 -1.41
N THR A 34 16.90 8.73 -1.74
CA THR A 34 15.67 8.65 -2.52
C THR A 34 14.46 8.53 -1.60
N ARG A 35 13.46 9.39 -1.81
CA ARG A 35 12.17 9.35 -1.12
C ARG A 35 11.09 8.90 -2.09
N LEU A 36 10.45 7.77 -1.79
CA LEU A 36 9.25 7.31 -2.47
C LEU A 36 8.03 7.58 -1.58
N VAL A 37 7.01 8.24 -2.12
CA VAL A 37 5.79 8.61 -1.41
C VAL A 37 4.59 8.00 -2.12
N PHE A 38 3.76 7.30 -1.36
CA PHE A 38 2.46 6.80 -1.80
C PHE A 38 1.37 7.72 -1.25
N ASP A 39 0.61 8.35 -2.15
CA ASP A 39 -0.55 9.15 -1.75
C ASP A 39 -1.76 8.24 -1.57
N LEU A 40 -2.47 8.44 -0.46
CA LEU A 40 -3.54 7.58 0.01
C LEU A 40 -4.77 8.44 0.32
N ASP A 41 -5.96 7.99 -0.10
CA ASP A 41 -7.23 8.67 0.17
C ASP A 41 -7.64 8.64 1.65
N SER A 42 -7.04 7.73 2.42
CA SER A 42 -7.39 7.46 3.81
C SER A 42 -6.23 6.82 4.56
N LYS A 43 -6.28 6.87 5.89
CA LYS A 43 -5.23 6.33 6.74
C LYS A 43 -5.22 4.80 6.67
N VAL A 44 -4.04 4.22 6.46
CA VAL A 44 -3.81 2.78 6.40
C VAL A 44 -2.76 2.35 7.43
N GLN A 45 -2.95 1.15 7.99
CA GLN A 45 -1.90 0.44 8.72
C GLN A 45 -0.98 -0.25 7.72
N TYR A 46 0.33 -0.10 7.89
CA TYR A 46 1.30 -0.70 7.00
C TYR A 46 2.42 -1.42 7.76
N SER A 47 3.07 -2.36 7.08
CA SER A 47 4.28 -3.00 7.55
C SER A 47 5.33 -3.02 6.46
N THR A 48 6.59 -2.90 6.84
CA THR A 48 7.73 -2.87 5.91
C THR A 48 8.79 -3.88 6.32
N PHE A 49 9.34 -4.59 5.34
CA PHE A 49 10.41 -5.56 5.55
C PHE A 49 11.23 -5.75 4.28
N THR A 50 12.44 -6.28 4.41
CA THR A 50 13.31 -6.60 3.28
C THR A 50 13.35 -8.08 2.98
N LEU A 51 13.61 -8.41 1.72
CA LEU A 51 13.94 -9.75 1.26
C LEU A 51 15.32 -9.70 0.59
N ALA A 52 16.09 -10.78 0.73
CA ALA A 52 17.32 -10.99 0.00
C ALA A 52 17.10 -11.94 -1.19
N ASN A 53 18.08 -12.01 -2.10
CA ASN A 53 18.11 -12.94 -3.24
C ASN A 53 16.87 -12.90 -4.15
N PRO A 54 16.55 -11.78 -4.84
CA PRO A 54 17.27 -10.50 -4.87
C PRO A 54 16.79 -9.51 -3.79
N ASP A 55 17.56 -8.45 -3.58
CA ASP A 55 17.24 -7.37 -2.64
C ASP A 55 15.92 -6.68 -3.00
N ARG A 56 15.01 -6.66 -2.04
CA ARG A 56 13.68 -6.07 -2.18
C ARG A 56 13.27 -5.38 -0.90
N LEU A 57 12.59 -4.24 -1.02
CA LEU A 57 11.82 -3.62 0.05
C LEU A 57 10.33 -3.89 -0.21
N VAL A 58 9.67 -4.53 0.73
CA VAL A 58 8.25 -4.86 0.67
C VAL A 58 7.49 -3.95 1.62
N ILE A 59 6.39 -3.36 1.13
CA ILE A 59 5.46 -2.57 1.92
C ILE A 59 4.07 -3.19 1.75
N ASP A 60 3.49 -3.63 2.86
CA ASP A 60 2.14 -4.15 2.92
C ASP A 60 1.20 -3.09 3.47
N LEU A 61 0.18 -2.73 2.69
CA LEU A 61 -0.87 -1.79 3.04
C LEU A 61 -2.14 -2.58 3.39
N LYS A 62 -2.58 -2.54 4.66
CA LYS A 62 -3.78 -3.25 5.13
C LYS A 62 -5.06 -2.50 4.80
N ALA A 63 -6.15 -3.25 4.64
CA ALA A 63 -7.44 -2.74 4.18
C ALA A 63 -7.30 -1.78 2.99
N SER A 64 -6.43 -2.14 2.05
CA SER A 64 -6.06 -1.28 0.93
C SER A 64 -6.22 -2.00 -0.39
N LYS A 65 -6.58 -1.24 -1.42
CA LYS A 65 -6.71 -1.66 -2.79
C LYS A 65 -5.98 -0.68 -3.69
N GLN A 66 -5.67 -1.16 -4.88
CA GLN A 66 -5.05 -0.35 -5.91
C GLN A 66 -6.10 0.28 -6.81
N ASN A 67 -5.85 1.53 -7.22
CA ASN A 67 -6.53 2.13 -8.37
C ASN A 67 -6.09 1.45 -9.68
N LYS A 68 -7.02 1.18 -10.60
CA LYS A 68 -6.78 0.44 -11.85
C LYS A 68 -5.60 0.97 -12.67
N THR A 69 -5.24 2.25 -12.52
CA THR A 69 -4.09 2.85 -13.17
C THR A 69 -3.24 3.62 -12.16
N LEU A 70 -2.14 3.03 -11.70
CA LEU A 70 -1.12 3.74 -10.93
C LEU A 70 0.02 4.14 -11.86
N ALA A 71 0.21 5.45 -12.06
CA ALA A 71 1.35 5.96 -12.79
C ALA A 71 2.63 5.76 -11.94
N MET A 72 3.62 5.07 -12.50
CA MET A 72 4.91 4.87 -11.83
C MET A 72 5.88 6.00 -12.18
N PRO A 73 6.63 6.55 -11.21
CA PRO A 73 7.64 7.57 -11.48
C PRO A 73 8.83 6.98 -12.24
N LYS A 74 9.63 7.85 -12.88
CA LYS A 74 10.91 7.45 -13.47
C LYS A 74 11.88 7.03 -12.35
N LEU A 75 12.48 5.86 -12.50
CA LEU A 75 13.35 5.25 -11.48
C LEU A 75 14.85 5.38 -11.79
N ALA A 76 15.20 5.93 -12.96
CA ALA A 76 16.59 6.08 -13.38
C ALA A 76 17.38 6.92 -12.38
N GLY A 77 18.59 6.47 -12.03
CA GLY A 77 19.46 7.13 -11.05
C GLY A 77 19.04 6.91 -9.59
N THR A 78 18.12 5.97 -9.32
CA THR A 78 17.70 5.61 -7.96
C THR A 78 18.14 4.19 -7.59
N PRO A 79 18.16 3.82 -6.29
CA PRO A 79 18.40 2.44 -5.87
C PRO A 79 17.30 1.46 -6.29
N VAL A 80 16.16 1.95 -6.78
CA VAL A 80 14.99 1.16 -7.14
C VAL A 80 15.07 0.78 -8.63
N ARG A 81 15.09 -0.51 -8.91
CA ARG A 81 15.09 -1.07 -10.28
C ARG A 81 13.68 -1.11 -10.86
N ALA A 82 12.71 -1.56 -10.07
CA ALA A 82 11.32 -1.68 -10.48
C ALA A 82 10.39 -1.54 -9.27
N ILE A 83 9.19 -1.03 -9.50
CA ILE A 83 8.10 -1.03 -8.53
C ILE A 83 7.04 -1.99 -9.04
N ARG A 84 6.75 -3.02 -8.24
CA ARG A 84 5.70 -3.98 -8.48
C ARG A 84 4.61 -3.80 -7.44
N HIS A 85 3.38 -4.14 -7.81
CA HIS A 85 2.24 -4.09 -6.92
C HIS A 85 1.30 -5.26 -7.21
N ALA A 86 0.69 -5.80 -6.17
CA ALA A 86 -0.34 -6.82 -6.32
C ALA A 86 -1.22 -6.84 -5.08
N GLN A 87 -2.48 -7.24 -5.27
CA GLN A 87 -3.33 -7.64 -4.16
C GLN A 87 -2.79 -8.95 -3.60
N TRP A 88 -2.05 -8.90 -2.49
CA TRP A 88 -1.40 -10.07 -1.89
C TRP A 88 -2.41 -11.04 -1.30
N ASP A 89 -3.40 -10.49 -0.59
CA ASP A 89 -4.56 -11.20 -0.09
C ASP A 89 -5.80 -10.29 -0.19
N LYS A 90 -6.97 -10.80 0.21
CA LYS A 90 -8.25 -10.08 0.13
C LYS A 90 -8.24 -8.67 0.74
N ASN A 91 -7.34 -8.40 1.68
CA ASN A 91 -7.28 -7.17 2.46
C ASN A 91 -5.92 -6.47 2.44
N THR A 92 -4.89 -7.02 1.78
CA THR A 92 -3.54 -6.45 1.76
C THR A 92 -3.10 -6.13 0.34
N LEU A 93 -2.87 -4.84 0.05
CA LEU A 93 -2.12 -4.43 -1.14
C LEU A 93 -0.63 -4.48 -0.82
N ARG A 94 0.13 -5.27 -1.57
CA ARG A 94 1.58 -5.37 -1.42
C ARG A 94 2.27 -4.59 -2.52
N LEU A 95 3.16 -3.70 -2.11
CA LEU A 95 4.07 -2.94 -2.95
C LEU A 95 5.47 -3.54 -2.76
N VAL A 96 6.16 -3.82 -3.86
CA VAL A 96 7.50 -4.40 -3.84
C VAL A 96 8.41 -3.50 -4.66
N LEU A 97 9.40 -2.91 -4.00
CA LEU A 97 10.52 -2.26 -4.67
C LEU A 97 11.60 -3.32 -4.90
N ASP A 98 11.87 -3.62 -6.16
CA ASP A 98 13.06 -4.38 -6.53
C ASP A 98 14.25 -3.43 -6.48
N LEU A 99 15.29 -3.80 -5.74
CA LEU A 99 16.42 -2.92 -5.47
C LEU A 99 17.66 -3.37 -6.25
N ASN A 100 18.53 -2.40 -6.53
CA ASN A 100 19.85 -2.64 -7.12
C ASN A 100 20.84 -3.19 -6.10
N HIS A 101 20.62 -2.91 -4.81
CA HIS A 101 21.40 -3.37 -3.66
C HIS A 101 20.58 -3.20 -2.38
N ALA A 102 21.00 -3.84 -1.29
CA ALA A 102 20.37 -3.68 0.02
C ALA A 102 20.40 -2.21 0.49
N VAL A 103 19.25 -1.73 0.99
CA VAL A 103 19.10 -0.36 1.50
C VAL A 103 18.61 -0.36 2.94
N LYS A 104 18.92 0.71 3.66
CA LYS A 104 18.30 1.04 4.96
C LYS A 104 17.21 2.08 4.73
N TYR A 105 16.05 1.89 5.36
CA TYR A 105 14.84 2.71 5.17
C TYR A 105 14.19 3.08 6.50
#